data_AF-A0ABC8JY75-F1
#
_entry.id   AF-A0ABC8JY75-F1
#
_cell.length_a   1.000
_cell.length_b   1.000
_cell.length_c   1.000
_cell.angle_alpha   90.00
_cell.angle_beta   90.00
_cell.angle_gamma   90.00
#
_symmetry.space_group_name_H-M   'P 1'
#
loop_
_entity.id
_entity.type
_entity.pdbx_description
1 polymer ?
#
loop_
_entity_poly.entity_id
_entity_poly.type
_entity_poly.pdbx_seq_one_letter_code
_entity_poly.pdbx_strand_id
1 'polypeptide(L)'
;MKDTSPKLSINVSSTYMIKYQTCLTSPLSKYLSFRLAYVVEMAAANGLVVQKTEEEWRAILSPEQFRILRQKGTEIAGTGEYDKFFEDGIFSCVGCKTPLYKSTTKFDSGCGWPAFFEGFPGAINRTPDPDGRRTEITCAVCDGHLGHVFKGEGYGTPTDERHCVNSVSINFNPQKPPEEAEELRIDHKI
;
A
#
# COMPACT_ATOMS: atom_id res chain seq x y z
N MET A 1 38.34 0.08 51.28
CA MET A 1 39.17 -0.96 50.64
C MET A 1 38.60 -1.19 49.26
N LYS A 2 39.37 -0.81 48.24
CA LYS A 2 39.08 -1.02 46.82
C LYS A 2 39.61 -2.41 46.49
N ASP A 3 38.82 -3.24 45.83
CA ASP A 3 39.29 -4.27 44.90
C ASP A 3 38.06 -4.77 44.12
N THR A 4 37.75 -4.27 42.92
CA THR A 4 38.32 -4.58 41.58
C THR A 4 38.46 -6.08 41.27
N SER A 5 37.32 -6.71 40.95
CA SER A 5 37.30 -7.97 40.20
C SER A 5 37.72 -7.74 38.73
N PRO A 6 38.60 -8.56 38.15
CA PRO A 6 39.17 -8.33 36.84
C PRO A 6 38.22 -8.72 35.70
N LYS A 7 38.26 -7.90 34.63
CA LYS A 7 37.66 -8.19 33.32
C LYS A 7 38.48 -9.27 32.61
N LEU A 8 37.86 -10.39 32.26
CA LEU A 8 38.46 -11.37 31.37
C LEU A 8 38.20 -10.94 29.92
N SER A 9 39.29 -10.58 29.24
CA SER A 9 39.33 -10.35 27.81
C SER A 9 39.75 -11.65 27.13
N ILE A 10 38.96 -12.13 26.18
CA ILE A 10 39.37 -13.21 25.29
C ILE A 10 39.26 -12.72 23.85
N ASN A 11 40.43 -12.56 23.25
CA ASN A 11 40.63 -12.27 21.83
C ASN A 11 41.00 -13.62 21.19
N VAL A 12 40.14 -14.16 20.32
CA VAL A 12 40.46 -15.36 19.56
C VAL A 12 40.49 -15.00 18.09
N SER A 13 41.70 -14.63 17.67
CA SER A 13 42.13 -14.64 16.28
C SER A 13 42.26 -16.09 15.80
N SER A 14 41.99 -16.27 14.52
CA SER A 14 42.50 -17.35 13.67
C SER A 14 41.66 -18.62 13.53
N THR A 15 41.46 -18.94 12.24
CA THR A 15 41.36 -20.28 11.64
C THR A 15 40.04 -21.04 11.76
N TYR A 16 39.09 -20.67 10.90
CA TYR A 16 38.29 -21.64 10.12
C TYR A 16 38.15 -21.15 8.66
N MET A 17 39.27 -21.14 7.94
CA MET A 17 39.30 -21.10 6.47
C MET A 17 39.46 -22.54 5.98
N ILE A 18 38.35 -23.24 5.73
CA ILE A 18 38.36 -24.50 4.99
C ILE A 18 37.28 -24.44 3.91
N LYS A 19 37.77 -24.21 2.69
CA LYS A 19 37.26 -24.72 1.40
C LYS A 19 35.83 -24.36 0.99
N TYR A 20 35.67 -23.22 0.33
CA TYR A 20 34.77 -23.12 -0.84
C TYR A 20 35.34 -22.13 -1.87
N GLN A 21 36.53 -22.44 -2.39
CA GLN A 21 37.04 -21.84 -3.62
C GLN A 21 36.96 -22.91 -4.71
N THR A 22 35.85 -22.96 -5.46
CA THR A 22 35.79 -23.29 -6.91
C THR A 22 34.32 -23.36 -7.33
N CYS A 23 33.90 -22.42 -8.18
CA CYS A 23 33.00 -22.53 -9.34
C CYS A 23 32.16 -21.26 -9.52
N LEU A 24 32.84 -20.13 -9.76
CA LEU A 24 32.21 -18.91 -10.29
C LEU A 24 32.19 -18.98 -11.82
N THR A 25 31.32 -19.82 -12.38
CA THR A 25 30.91 -19.74 -13.79
C THR A 25 29.44 -20.15 -13.89
N SER A 26 28.55 -19.27 -13.41
CA SER A 26 27.11 -19.40 -13.62
C SER A 26 26.50 -18.00 -13.77
N PRO A 27 25.74 -17.71 -14.85
CA PRO A 27 25.18 -16.39 -15.12
C PRO A 27 24.06 -15.98 -14.14
N LEU A 28 23.67 -16.85 -13.21
CA LEU A 28 22.60 -16.60 -12.23
C LEU A 28 22.99 -15.66 -11.07
N SER A 29 24.27 -15.34 -10.88
CA SER A 29 24.70 -14.52 -9.74
C SER A 29 24.51 -13.00 -9.94
N LYS A 30 24.26 -12.52 -11.16
CA LYS A 30 23.98 -11.09 -11.39
C LYS A 30 22.52 -10.71 -11.10
N TYR A 31 21.60 -11.67 -11.12
CA TYR A 31 20.17 -11.43 -10.89
C TYR A 31 19.81 -11.27 -9.41
N LEU A 32 20.58 -11.85 -8.49
CA LEU A 32 20.30 -11.77 -7.06
C LEU A 32 20.72 -10.43 -6.44
N SER A 33 21.69 -9.73 -7.04
CA SER A 33 22.15 -8.43 -6.54
C SER A 33 21.26 -7.25 -6.95
N PHE A 34 20.50 -7.38 -8.04
CA PHE A 34 19.52 -6.36 -8.45
C PHE A 34 18.19 -6.48 -7.69
N ARG A 35 17.81 -7.69 -7.28
CA ARG A 35 16.57 -7.92 -6.52
C ARG A 35 16.56 -7.30 -5.14
N LEU A 36 17.71 -7.05 -4.50
CA LEU A 36 17.75 -6.43 -3.17
C LEU A 36 17.77 -4.90 -3.22
N ALA A 37 18.28 -4.30 -4.30
CA ALA A 37 18.32 -2.84 -4.45
C ALA A 37 16.92 -2.24 -4.67
N TYR A 38 16.06 -2.93 -5.46
CA TYR A 38 14.73 -2.43 -5.80
C TYR A 38 13.73 -2.45 -4.63
N VAL A 39 13.76 -3.48 -3.78
CA VAL A 39 12.91 -3.54 -2.58
C VAL A 39 13.27 -2.46 -1.55
N VAL A 40 14.55 -2.06 -1.49
CA VAL A 40 15.00 -0.99 -0.59
C VAL A 40 14.58 0.39 -1.12
N GLU A 41 14.57 0.59 -2.45
CA GLU A 41 14.14 1.85 -3.08
C GLU A 41 12.63 2.09 -2.96
N MET A 42 11.81 1.04 -3.16
CA MET A 42 10.35 1.12 -3.00
C MET A 42 9.93 1.34 -1.53
N ALA A 43 10.66 0.76 -0.58
CA ALA A 43 10.41 0.96 0.84
C ALA A 43 10.72 2.39 1.34
N ALA A 44 11.62 3.11 0.65
CA ALA A 44 12.01 4.47 1.00
C ALA A 44 10.99 5.56 0.58
N ALA A 45 9.98 5.22 -0.22
CA ALA A 45 8.92 6.16 -0.61
C ALA A 45 7.84 6.36 0.49
N ASN A 46 7.91 5.62 1.60
CA ASN A 46 7.00 5.73 2.76
C ASN A 46 7.29 6.93 3.70
N GLY A 47 7.80 8.04 3.18
CA GLY A 47 8.40 9.10 4.02
C GLY A 47 7.97 10.53 3.76
N LEU A 48 7.16 10.82 2.75
CA LEU A 48 6.72 12.19 2.47
C LEU A 48 5.21 12.28 2.60
N VAL A 49 4.75 12.41 3.84
CA VAL A 49 3.36 12.81 4.10
C VAL A 49 3.12 14.12 3.36
N VAL A 50 2.14 14.15 2.47
CA VAL A 50 1.77 15.35 1.72
C VAL A 50 1.19 16.36 2.70
N GLN A 51 2.00 17.36 3.03
CA GLN A 51 1.61 18.49 3.87
C GLN A 51 1.02 19.58 2.98
N LYS A 52 -0.27 19.86 3.16
CA LYS A 52 -1.00 20.96 2.52
C LYS A 52 -1.99 21.56 3.51
N THR A 53 -2.20 22.87 3.44
CA THR A 53 -3.25 23.53 4.23
C THR A 53 -4.63 23.19 3.68
N GLU A 54 -5.68 23.43 4.47
CA GLU A 54 -7.05 23.22 4.03
C GLU A 54 -7.42 24.12 2.85
N GLU A 55 -6.88 25.34 2.78
CA GLU A 55 -7.06 26.26 1.66
C GLU A 55 -6.40 25.74 0.38
N GLU A 56 -5.20 25.18 0.48
CA GLU A 56 -4.53 24.55 -0.65
C GLU A 56 -5.31 23.34 -1.17
N TRP A 57 -5.87 22.54 -0.26
CA TRP A 57 -6.77 21.44 -0.65
C TRP A 57 -8.05 21.94 -1.32
N ARG A 58 -8.69 22.98 -0.79
CA ARG A 58 -9.88 23.60 -1.41
C ARG A 58 -9.60 24.15 -2.80
N ALA A 59 -8.37 24.57 -3.07
CA ALA A 59 -7.98 25.10 -4.37
C ALA A 59 -7.82 24.00 -5.45
N ILE A 60 -7.53 22.75 -5.05
CA ILE A 60 -7.25 21.65 -6.00
C ILE A 60 -8.31 20.56 -6.02
N LEU A 61 -9.12 20.43 -4.97
CA LEU A 61 -10.20 19.47 -4.87
C LEU A 61 -11.53 20.12 -5.27
N SER A 62 -12.42 19.33 -5.88
CA SER A 62 -13.82 19.74 -5.99
C SER A 62 -14.44 19.89 -4.60
N PRO A 63 -15.54 20.66 -4.44
CA PRO A 63 -16.22 20.79 -3.15
C PRO A 63 -16.58 19.44 -2.50
N GLU A 64 -17.02 18.49 -3.32
CA GLU A 64 -17.41 17.15 -2.86
C GLU A 64 -16.20 16.29 -2.48
N GLN A 65 -15.11 16.35 -3.27
CA GLN A 65 -13.84 15.72 -2.91
C GLN A 65 -13.31 16.26 -1.60
N PHE A 66 -13.33 17.59 -1.41
CA PHE A 66 -12.89 18.21 -0.17
C PHE A 66 -13.75 17.74 1.02
N ARG A 67 -15.08 17.76 0.87
CA ARG A 67 -16.02 17.30 1.90
C ARG A 67 -15.73 15.87 2.34
N ILE A 68 -15.46 14.98 1.39
CA ILE A 68 -15.19 13.58 1.70
C ILE A 68 -13.78 13.40 2.26
N LEU A 69 -12.72 13.79 1.52
CA LEU A 69 -11.33 13.54 1.92
C LEU A 69 -10.92 14.25 3.20
N ARG A 70 -11.37 15.50 3.39
CA ARG A 70 -10.87 16.36 4.46
C ARG A 70 -11.86 16.52 5.61
N GLN A 71 -13.15 16.48 5.32
CA GLN A 71 -14.21 16.60 6.32
C GLN A 71 -14.85 15.26 6.70
N LYS A 72 -14.25 14.14 6.26
CA LYS A 72 -14.70 12.76 6.55
C LYS A 72 -16.17 12.52 6.17
N GLY A 73 -16.62 13.17 5.10
CA GLY A 73 -17.93 12.95 4.53
C GLY A 73 -18.07 11.57 3.88
N THR A 74 -19.30 11.19 3.58
CA THR A 74 -19.61 9.98 2.80
C THR A 74 -20.49 10.38 1.61
N GLU A 75 -20.22 9.82 0.42
CA GLU A 75 -21.09 9.96 -0.76
C GLU A 75 -22.37 9.13 -0.58
N ILE A 76 -23.41 9.44 -1.35
CA ILE A 76 -24.68 8.69 -1.28
C ILE A 76 -24.49 7.30 -1.89
N ALA A 77 -25.01 6.27 -1.21
CA ALA A 77 -24.96 4.89 -1.70
C ALA A 77 -25.53 4.75 -3.11
N GLY A 78 -24.82 4.01 -3.97
CA GLY A 78 -25.21 3.68 -5.35
C GLY A 78 -25.04 4.82 -6.35
N THR A 79 -24.54 5.99 -5.92
CA THR A 79 -24.32 7.15 -6.81
C THR A 79 -22.88 7.27 -7.32
N GLY A 80 -21.95 6.58 -6.68
CA GLY A 80 -20.53 6.67 -6.98
C GLY A 80 -20.16 6.02 -8.31
N GLU A 81 -19.30 6.69 -9.08
CA GLU A 81 -18.82 6.23 -10.40
C GLU A 81 -18.25 4.81 -10.36
N TYR A 82 -17.59 4.44 -9.26
CA TYR A 82 -16.82 3.20 -9.17
C TYR A 82 -17.54 2.05 -8.45
N ASP A 83 -18.78 2.23 -7.98
CA ASP A 83 -19.53 1.16 -7.30
C ASP A 83 -19.68 -0.07 -8.22
N LYS A 84 -20.29 0.12 -9.40
CA LYS A 84 -20.51 -0.94 -10.41
C LYS A 84 -19.50 -0.96 -11.56
N PHE A 85 -18.31 -0.43 -11.30
CA PHE A 85 -17.20 -0.40 -12.25
C PHE A 85 -16.20 -1.53 -11.96
N PHE A 86 -15.82 -2.32 -12.96
CA PHE A 86 -14.98 -3.51 -12.79
C PHE A 86 -13.90 -3.66 -13.88
N GLU A 87 -13.44 -2.54 -14.45
CA GLU A 87 -12.34 -2.57 -15.42
C GLU A 87 -10.98 -2.85 -14.76
N ASP A 88 -10.06 -3.40 -15.54
CA ASP A 88 -8.71 -3.73 -15.10
C ASP A 88 -7.82 -2.50 -14.95
N GLY A 89 -7.24 -2.31 -13.77
CA GLY A 89 -6.36 -1.18 -13.49
C GLY A 89 -6.10 -0.93 -12.01
N ILE A 90 -5.73 0.31 -11.72
CA ILE A 90 -5.33 0.77 -10.39
C ILE A 90 -6.26 1.90 -9.95
N PHE A 91 -6.71 1.82 -8.70
CA PHE A 91 -7.41 2.92 -8.03
C PHE A 91 -6.42 3.67 -7.15
N SER A 92 -6.26 4.96 -7.41
CA SER A 92 -5.36 5.85 -6.69
C SER A 92 -6.12 6.90 -5.90
N CYS A 93 -5.53 7.43 -4.83
CA CYS A 93 -6.09 8.53 -4.06
C CYS A 93 -6.33 9.75 -4.96
N VAL A 94 -7.53 10.33 -4.93
CA VAL A 94 -7.83 11.51 -5.75
C VAL A 94 -7.00 12.73 -5.34
N GLY A 95 -6.61 12.84 -4.07
CA GLY A 95 -5.84 13.96 -3.52
C GLY A 95 -4.36 13.90 -3.87
N CYS A 96 -3.65 12.86 -3.46
CA CYS A 96 -2.20 12.74 -3.64
C CYS A 96 -1.75 11.82 -4.77
N LYS A 97 -2.69 11.15 -5.46
CA LYS A 97 -2.44 10.23 -6.58
C LYS A 97 -1.70 8.93 -6.22
N THR A 98 -1.42 8.68 -4.95
CA THR A 98 -0.84 7.42 -4.47
C THR A 98 -1.74 6.22 -4.84
N PRO A 99 -1.19 5.13 -5.40
CA PRO A 99 -1.94 3.88 -5.63
C PRO A 99 -2.49 3.31 -4.32
N LEU A 100 -3.78 2.95 -4.30
CA LEU A 100 -4.46 2.42 -3.11
C LEU A 100 -4.93 0.98 -3.30
N TYR A 101 -5.53 0.66 -4.45
CA TYR A 101 -6.11 -0.65 -4.71
C TYR A 101 -5.82 -1.14 -6.13
N LYS A 102 -5.74 -2.46 -6.30
CA LYS A 102 -5.77 -3.13 -7.63
C LYS A 102 -7.22 -3.51 -7.96
N SER A 103 -7.62 -3.44 -9.24
CA SER A 103 -8.93 -3.94 -9.69
C SER A 103 -9.18 -5.39 -9.30
N THR A 104 -8.15 -6.23 -9.28
CA THR A 104 -8.21 -7.65 -8.87
C THR A 104 -8.65 -7.86 -7.42
N THR A 105 -8.54 -6.83 -6.58
CA THR A 105 -9.01 -6.86 -5.19
C THR A 105 -10.44 -6.34 -5.02
N LYS A 106 -11.03 -5.79 -6.10
CA LYS A 106 -12.39 -5.26 -6.11
C LYS A 106 -13.40 -6.40 -6.23
N PHE A 107 -14.52 -6.29 -5.53
CA PHE A 107 -15.62 -7.26 -5.63
C PHE A 107 -16.98 -6.57 -5.45
N ASP A 108 -18.06 -7.24 -5.88
CA ASP A 108 -19.42 -6.75 -5.60
C ASP A 108 -19.87 -7.20 -4.21
N SER A 109 -19.95 -6.25 -3.29
CA SER A 109 -20.48 -6.47 -1.94
C SER A 109 -21.96 -6.12 -1.79
N GLY A 110 -22.55 -5.44 -2.78
CA GLY A 110 -23.90 -4.89 -2.68
C GLY A 110 -24.04 -3.73 -1.68
N CYS A 111 -22.95 -3.20 -1.12
CA CYS A 111 -23.04 -2.15 -0.08
C CYS A 111 -23.38 -0.75 -0.62
N GLY A 112 -23.33 -0.53 -1.93
CA GLY A 112 -23.60 0.77 -2.59
C GLY A 112 -22.37 1.66 -2.73
N TRP A 113 -21.18 1.13 -2.47
CA TRP A 113 -19.89 1.80 -2.65
C TRP A 113 -18.88 0.79 -3.20
N PRO A 114 -17.84 1.25 -3.93
CA PRO A 114 -16.76 0.35 -4.36
C PRO A 114 -16.16 -0.38 -3.16
N ALA A 115 -16.09 -1.70 -3.29
CA ALA A 115 -15.60 -2.60 -2.25
C ALA A 115 -14.34 -3.32 -2.70
N PHE A 116 -13.32 -3.31 -1.84
CA PHE A 116 -12.07 -4.04 -2.04
C PHE A 116 -11.77 -4.91 -0.83
N PHE A 117 -11.10 -6.04 -1.02
CA PHE A 117 -10.70 -6.90 0.11
C PHE A 117 -9.27 -6.65 0.59
N GLU A 118 -8.46 -5.95 -0.19
CA GLU A 118 -7.06 -5.67 0.11
C GLU A 118 -6.60 -4.42 -0.63
N GLY A 119 -5.81 -3.57 0.02
CA GLY A 119 -5.11 -2.46 -0.63
C GLY A 119 -3.62 -2.72 -0.78
N PHE A 120 -2.91 -1.86 -1.50
CA PHE A 120 -1.46 -1.95 -1.61
C PHE A 120 -0.79 -1.92 -0.22
N PRO A 121 0.26 -2.72 0.02
CA PRO A 121 0.98 -2.73 1.28
C PRO A 121 1.42 -1.32 1.69
N GLY A 122 1.04 -0.89 2.89
CA GLY A 122 1.38 0.43 3.44
C GLY A 122 0.61 1.62 2.87
N ALA A 123 -0.31 1.42 1.92
CA ALA A 123 -1.04 2.54 1.29
C ALA A 123 -2.21 3.08 2.14
N ILE A 124 -2.69 2.31 3.12
CA ILE A 124 -3.90 2.58 3.88
C ILE A 124 -3.62 2.55 5.38
N ASN A 125 -3.94 3.66 6.06
CA ASN A 125 -3.98 3.74 7.50
C ASN A 125 -5.36 3.32 8.01
N ARG A 126 -5.39 2.72 9.21
CA ARG A 126 -6.61 2.21 9.85
C ARG A 126 -6.73 2.79 11.25
N THR A 127 -7.85 3.46 11.51
CA THR A 127 -8.11 4.11 12.80
C THR A 127 -9.50 3.72 13.28
N PRO A 128 -9.65 3.12 14.47
CA PRO A 128 -10.97 2.88 15.04
C PRO A 128 -11.74 4.19 15.22
N ASP A 129 -13.01 4.20 14.81
CA ASP A 129 -13.91 5.32 15.09
C ASP A 129 -14.07 5.51 16.61
N PRO A 130 -14.40 6.73 17.08
CA PRO A 130 -14.62 6.99 18.51
C PRO A 130 -15.69 6.10 19.16
N ASP A 131 -16.64 5.58 18.38
CA ASP A 131 -17.67 4.66 18.86
C ASP A 131 -17.20 3.19 18.98
N GLY A 132 -16.00 2.89 18.48
CA GLY A 132 -15.39 1.55 18.48
C GLY A 132 -16.08 0.54 17.55
N ARG A 133 -17.06 0.96 16.74
CA ARG A 133 -17.86 0.05 15.90
C ARG A 133 -17.30 -0.11 14.50
N ARG A 134 -16.66 0.92 13.98
CA ARG A 134 -16.10 0.93 12.62
C ARG A 134 -14.62 1.28 12.68
N THR A 135 -13.89 0.90 11.65
CA THR A 135 -12.51 1.31 11.46
C THR A 135 -12.44 2.19 10.22
N GLU A 136 -12.13 3.46 10.41
CA GLU A 136 -11.85 4.40 9.33
C GLU A 136 -10.62 3.94 8.56
N ILE A 137 -10.68 4.07 7.23
CA ILE A 137 -9.53 3.93 6.34
C ILE A 137 -9.17 5.29 5.73
N THR A 138 -7.90 5.67 5.84
CA THR A 138 -7.35 6.88 5.24
C THR A 138 -6.15 6.57 4.37
N CYS A 139 -5.87 7.43 3.38
CA CYS A 139 -4.65 7.32 2.59
C CYS A 139 -3.42 7.57 3.47
N ALA A 140 -2.46 6.65 3.48
CA ALA A 140 -1.27 6.75 4.32
C ALA A 140 -0.33 7.92 3.96
N VAL A 141 -0.49 8.50 2.76
CA VAL A 141 0.37 9.57 2.25
C VAL A 141 -0.19 10.96 2.52
N CYS A 142 -1.50 11.18 2.49
CA CYS A 142 -2.07 12.53 2.65
C CYS A 142 -3.17 12.62 3.71
N ASP A 143 -3.40 11.53 4.45
CA ASP A 143 -4.46 11.38 5.46
C ASP A 143 -5.87 11.67 4.94
N GLY A 144 -6.07 11.57 3.62
CA GLY A 144 -7.39 11.74 3.01
C GLY A 144 -8.32 10.58 3.41
N HIS A 145 -9.49 10.91 3.93
CA HIS A 145 -10.53 9.93 4.22
C HIS A 145 -10.95 9.18 2.96
N LEU A 146 -10.97 7.85 3.05
CA LEU A 146 -11.37 6.97 1.96
C LEU A 146 -12.73 6.34 2.25
N GLY A 147 -12.97 5.93 3.50
CA GLY A 147 -14.19 5.22 3.91
C GLY A 147 -13.95 4.40 5.17
N HIS A 148 -14.52 3.20 5.22
CA HIS A 148 -14.38 2.29 6.36
C HIS A 148 -14.04 0.86 5.93
N VAL A 149 -13.40 0.12 6.82
CA VAL A 149 -13.18 -1.32 6.66
C VAL A 149 -13.97 -2.12 7.69
N PHE A 150 -14.57 -3.20 7.21
CA PHE A 150 -15.32 -4.19 7.99
C PHE A 150 -14.65 -5.56 7.81
N LYS A 151 -14.75 -6.42 8.83
CA LYS A 151 -14.15 -7.76 8.82
C LYS A 151 -15.13 -8.78 9.37
N GLY A 152 -15.02 -10.04 8.95
CA GLY A 152 -15.82 -11.12 9.53
C GLY A 152 -17.26 -11.16 9.01
N GLU A 153 -17.51 -10.55 7.84
CA GLU A 153 -18.84 -10.51 7.23
C GLU A 153 -19.14 -11.77 6.39
N GLY A 154 -18.14 -12.62 6.18
CA GLY A 154 -18.28 -13.89 5.46
C GLY A 154 -18.25 -13.72 3.95
N TYR A 155 -17.61 -12.66 3.44
CA TYR A 155 -17.36 -12.58 2.00
C TYR A 155 -16.33 -13.65 1.63
N GLY A 156 -16.53 -14.34 0.51
CA GLY A 156 -15.59 -15.35 -0.01
C GLY A 156 -14.25 -14.77 -0.51
N THR A 157 -13.80 -13.66 0.05
CA THR A 157 -12.56 -12.98 -0.29
C THR A 157 -11.40 -13.54 0.55
N PRO A 158 -10.14 -13.48 0.07
CA PRO A 158 -9.01 -14.06 0.77
C PRO A 158 -8.79 -13.55 2.20
N THR A 159 -9.17 -12.30 2.46
CA THR A 159 -8.94 -11.62 3.74
C THR A 159 -10.19 -11.55 4.63
N ASP A 160 -11.37 -11.88 4.08
CA ASP A 160 -12.69 -11.60 4.69
C ASP A 160 -12.81 -10.14 5.20
N GLU A 161 -12.16 -9.22 4.49
CA GLU A 161 -12.27 -7.79 4.71
C GLU A 161 -13.10 -7.15 3.59
N ARG A 162 -13.83 -6.12 3.96
CA ARG A 162 -14.55 -5.24 3.03
C ARG A 162 -14.16 -3.80 3.30
N HIS A 163 -13.28 -3.29 2.46
CA HIS A 163 -12.96 -1.86 2.38
C HIS A 163 -14.08 -1.18 1.59
N CYS A 164 -14.99 -0.54 2.30
CA CYS A 164 -16.09 0.25 1.75
C CYS A 164 -15.59 1.66 1.48
N VAL A 165 -15.30 1.98 0.22
CA VAL A 165 -14.57 3.20 -0.18
C VAL A 165 -15.52 4.17 -0.88
N ASN A 166 -15.40 5.47 -0.64
CA ASN A 166 -16.10 6.47 -1.45
C ASN A 166 -15.47 6.55 -2.84
N SER A 167 -16.27 6.44 -3.91
CA SER A 167 -15.81 6.60 -5.29
C SER A 167 -15.15 7.96 -5.50
N VAL A 168 -15.73 9.03 -4.93
CA VAL A 168 -15.17 10.39 -4.99
C VAL A 168 -13.75 10.48 -4.40
N SER A 169 -13.36 9.54 -3.53
CA SER A 169 -12.03 9.55 -2.89
C SER A 169 -10.92 8.92 -3.73
N ILE A 170 -11.28 8.24 -4.80
CA ILE A 170 -10.37 7.49 -5.64
C ILE A 170 -10.50 7.93 -7.10
N ASN A 171 -9.49 7.63 -7.89
CA ASN A 171 -9.50 7.80 -9.33
C ASN A 171 -8.96 6.52 -9.97
N PHE A 172 -9.52 6.12 -11.11
CA PHE A 172 -9.10 4.93 -11.83
C PHE A 172 -8.04 5.24 -12.89
N ASN A 173 -7.05 4.37 -13.01
CA ASN A 173 -6.04 4.39 -14.07
C ASN A 173 -5.97 2.99 -14.72
N PRO A 174 -6.19 2.86 -16.05
CA PRO A 174 -6.15 1.57 -16.76
C PRO A 174 -4.74 0.97 -16.89
N GLN A 175 -3.69 1.63 -16.38
CA GLN A 175 -2.34 1.08 -16.41
C GLN A 175 -2.22 -0.17 -15.53
N LYS A 176 -1.63 -1.24 -16.09
CA LYS A 176 -1.32 -2.47 -15.35
C LYS A 176 -0.29 -2.22 -14.26
N PRO A 177 -0.33 -2.96 -13.13
CA PRO A 177 0.68 -2.88 -12.09
C PRO A 177 2.10 -3.03 -12.66
N PRO A 178 3.09 -2.34 -12.09
CA PRO A 178 4.48 -2.38 -12.58
C PRO A 178 5.05 -3.80 -12.72
N GLU A 179 4.59 -4.71 -11.86
CA GLU A 179 5.04 -6.11 -11.80
C GLU A 179 4.67 -6.91 -13.06
N GLU A 180 3.45 -6.75 -13.58
CA GLU A 180 3.01 -7.43 -14.82
C GLU A 180 3.53 -6.73 -16.08
N ALA A 181 3.71 -5.41 -16.02
CA ALA A 181 4.23 -4.63 -17.14
C ALA A 181 5.72 -4.92 -17.41
N GLU A 182 6.48 -5.38 -16.41
CA GLU A 182 7.87 -5.80 -16.56
C GLU A 182 7.99 -7.23 -17.11
N GLU A 183 7.12 -8.16 -16.69
CA GLU A 183 7.09 -9.54 -17.19
C GLU A 183 6.74 -9.60 -18.70
N LEU A 184 5.73 -8.84 -19.13
CA LEU A 184 5.36 -8.74 -20.56
C LEU A 184 6.46 -8.12 -21.45
N ARG A 185 7.34 -7.29 -20.87
CA ARG A 185 8.50 -6.72 -21.59
C ARG A 185 9.63 -7.73 -21.78
N ILE A 186 9.69 -8.77 -20.96
CA ILE A 186 10.68 -9.84 -21.07
C ILE A 186 10.24 -10.86 -22.13
N ASP A 187 8.95 -11.23 -22.14
CA ASP A 187 8.41 -12.23 -23.08
C ASP A 187 8.35 -11.76 -24.53
N HIS A 188 8.25 -10.45 -24.78
CA HIS A 188 8.25 -9.89 -26.14
C HIS A 188 9.66 -9.60 -26.70
N LYS A 189 10.70 -10.00 -25.98
CA LYS A 189 12.11 -9.87 -26.38
C LYS A 189 12.79 -11.21 -26.73
N ILE A 190 12.02 -12.30 -26.83
CA ILE A 190 12.49 -13.62 -27.26
C ILE A 190 12.18 -13.83 -28.74
#